data_AF-A0A3N5K7X1-F1
#
_entry.id   AF-A0A3N5K7X1-F1
#
_cell.length_a   1.000
_cell.length_b   1.000
_cell.length_c   1.000
_cell.angle_alpha   90.00
_cell.angle_beta   90.00
_cell.angle_gamma   90.00
#
_symmetry.space_group_name_H-M   'P 1'
#
loop_
_entity.id
_entity.type
_entity.pdbx_description
1 polymer ?
#
loop_
_entity_poly.entity_id
_entity_poly.type
_entity_poly.pdbx_seq_one_letter_code
_entity_poly.pdbx_strand_id
1 'polypeptide(L)'
;MERFVCIHGHFYQPPRENPWLEAIELQDSAYPYHDWNERITAECYAPNSASRIMDAEGRILRIVNNYSRISFNFGPTLLTWMKVHAPSVYEAILAADQESRFRFSGHGSALAQPYNHMILPLANCRDKRTQLIWGIREFEHRFMRRPEGMWLPEAAVDRETLDCMAELGIQFTVLATNQANHAKAAGAGHWRDVSGGRIDSSTAYRQRLPSGGTIDLFFYDSPISRAVAFENLLERGQNLVHRLLGSFSDTRTWPQLLHIATDGETYGHHRPHADMGLAYALHLLDSDPSIHLTNYGEFLEKHPPEHQVQIFENSSWSCVHGVERWRGDCGCNSGMHPAWKQEWRAPLRAALDWLRDQLATLFEARGRELFEDPWRTRDDYISVILDRSPENIEQFLAQHRRRE
;
A
#
# COMPACT_ATOMS: atom_id res chain seq x y z
N MET A 1 0.79 22.64 -20.73
CA MET A 1 1.52 22.27 -19.50
C MET A 1 1.27 20.80 -19.26
N GLU A 2 2.27 20.04 -18.81
CA GLU A 2 2.10 18.60 -18.64
C GLU A 2 1.19 18.30 -17.44
N ARG A 3 0.20 17.44 -17.67
CA ARG A 3 -0.81 17.02 -16.69
C ARG A 3 -0.71 15.51 -16.53
N PHE A 4 -0.37 15.08 -15.34
CA PHE A 4 -0.17 13.68 -15.00
C PHE A 4 -1.29 13.17 -14.11
N VAL A 5 -1.73 11.93 -14.32
CA VAL A 5 -2.72 11.27 -13.48
C VAL A 5 -2.18 9.92 -12.98
N CYS A 6 -2.25 9.69 -11.67
CA CYS A 6 -1.91 8.42 -11.05
C CYS A 6 -3.03 8.00 -10.09
N ILE A 7 -3.62 6.82 -10.32
CA ILE A 7 -4.61 6.23 -9.42
C ILE A 7 -3.88 5.14 -8.62
N HIS A 8 -4.04 5.10 -7.30
CA HIS A 8 -3.47 4.07 -6.45
C HIS A 8 -4.54 3.22 -5.76
N GLY A 9 -4.48 1.91 -5.94
CA GLY A 9 -5.34 0.94 -5.25
C GLY A 9 -4.58 0.14 -4.19
N HIS A 10 -5.03 0.23 -2.93
CA HIS A 10 -4.52 -0.55 -1.82
C HIS A 10 -5.32 -1.84 -1.62
N PHE A 11 -4.79 -3.00 -2.01
CA PHE A 11 -5.51 -4.28 -1.92
C PHE A 11 -4.98 -5.13 -0.77
N TYR A 12 -5.85 -5.47 0.19
CA TYR A 12 -5.45 -6.24 1.36
C TYR A 12 -6.59 -7.02 1.98
N GLN A 13 -6.28 -8.24 2.41
CA GLN A 13 -7.13 -9.04 3.29
C GLN A 13 -6.28 -9.58 4.44
N PRO A 14 -6.73 -9.49 5.70
CA PRO A 14 -6.00 -10.10 6.81
C PRO A 14 -5.87 -11.61 6.65
N PRO A 15 -4.81 -12.23 7.20
CA PRO A 15 -4.73 -13.69 7.29
C PRO A 15 -5.98 -14.24 7.97
N ARG A 16 -6.54 -15.31 7.40
CA ARG A 16 -7.79 -15.95 7.85
C ARG A 16 -7.62 -17.44 8.11
N GLU A 17 -6.44 -17.96 7.82
CA GLU A 17 -6.09 -19.34 7.97
C GLU A 17 -6.10 -19.72 9.45
N ASN A 18 -6.70 -20.88 9.74
CA ASN A 18 -6.57 -21.48 11.06
C ASN A 18 -5.12 -21.95 11.24
N PRO A 19 -4.40 -21.51 12.30
CA PRO A 19 -2.96 -21.77 12.43
C PRO A 19 -2.63 -23.24 12.69
N TRP A 20 -3.61 -24.09 13.03
CA TRP A 20 -3.41 -25.55 13.14
C TRP A 20 -3.68 -26.29 11.84
N LEU A 21 -4.58 -25.77 11.01
CA LEU A 21 -4.98 -26.41 9.75
C LEU A 21 -4.21 -25.87 8.55
N GLU A 22 -3.60 -24.69 8.67
CA GLU A 22 -3.02 -23.91 7.58
C GLU A 22 -4.02 -23.72 6.42
N ALA A 23 -5.31 -23.66 6.74
CA ALA A 23 -6.42 -23.52 5.79
C ALA A 23 -7.47 -22.54 6.32
N ILE A 24 -8.16 -21.84 5.42
CA ILE A 24 -9.32 -21.00 5.77
C ILE A 24 -10.52 -21.93 5.96
N GLU A 25 -11.27 -21.73 7.04
CA GLU A 25 -12.52 -22.46 7.29
C GLU A 25 -13.69 -21.77 6.56
N LEU A 26 -14.80 -22.50 6.32
CA LEU A 26 -16.01 -21.93 5.71
C LEU A 26 -16.49 -20.71 6.50
N GLN A 27 -16.78 -19.61 5.81
CA GLN A 27 -17.29 -18.38 6.41
C GLN A 27 -18.69 -18.07 5.87
N ASP A 28 -19.73 -18.36 6.64
CA ASP A 28 -21.14 -18.22 6.21
C ASP A 28 -21.48 -16.84 5.63
N SER A 29 -20.88 -15.78 6.17
CA SER A 29 -21.07 -14.40 5.69
C SER A 29 -20.53 -14.14 4.27
N ALA A 30 -19.73 -15.04 3.71
CA ALA A 30 -19.16 -14.96 2.37
C ALA A 30 -19.99 -15.69 1.30
N TYR A 31 -21.10 -16.32 1.66
CA TYR A 31 -21.97 -17.03 0.72
C TYR A 31 -22.31 -16.19 -0.53
N PRO A 32 -22.26 -16.75 -1.76
CA PRO A 32 -22.14 -18.18 -2.09
C PRO A 32 -20.69 -18.72 -2.13
N TYR A 33 -19.69 -17.92 -1.76
CA TYR A 33 -18.29 -18.34 -1.76
C TYR A 33 -17.91 -19.03 -0.47
N HIS A 34 -16.82 -19.80 -0.50
CA HIS A 34 -16.34 -20.51 0.68
C HIS A 34 -15.89 -19.54 1.78
N ASP A 35 -15.17 -18.47 1.42
CA ASP A 35 -14.66 -17.49 2.35
C ASP A 35 -14.55 -16.09 1.73
N TRP A 36 -14.22 -15.10 2.56
CA TRP A 36 -14.11 -13.71 2.12
C TRP A 36 -12.99 -13.47 1.09
N ASN A 37 -11.90 -14.24 1.09
CA ASN A 37 -10.85 -14.09 0.08
C ASN A 37 -11.38 -14.53 -1.28
N GLU A 38 -12.07 -15.67 -1.37
CA GLU A 38 -12.72 -16.10 -2.62
C GLU A 38 -13.75 -15.09 -3.12
N ARG A 39 -14.63 -14.63 -2.22
CA ARG A 39 -15.68 -13.66 -2.56
C ARG A 39 -15.10 -12.38 -3.15
N ILE A 40 -14.16 -11.76 -2.45
CA ILE A 40 -13.58 -10.47 -2.86
C ILE A 40 -12.71 -10.67 -4.11
N THR A 41 -12.07 -11.82 -4.27
CA THR A 41 -11.37 -12.16 -5.51
C THR A 41 -12.32 -12.18 -6.70
N ALA A 42 -13.48 -12.82 -6.57
CA ALA A 42 -14.47 -12.89 -7.64
C ALA A 42 -15.15 -11.53 -7.91
N GLU A 43 -15.41 -10.74 -6.88
CA GLU A 43 -16.12 -9.46 -6.98
C GLU A 43 -15.22 -8.27 -7.35
N CYS A 44 -13.90 -8.35 -7.10
CA CYS A 44 -12.97 -7.23 -7.29
C CYS A 44 -11.67 -7.62 -7.99
N TYR A 45 -10.89 -8.55 -7.44
CA TYR A 45 -9.52 -8.75 -7.91
C TYR A 45 -9.45 -9.36 -9.32
N ALA A 46 -10.24 -10.40 -9.58
CA ALA A 46 -10.33 -11.03 -10.89
C ALA A 46 -10.94 -10.07 -11.94
N PRO A 47 -12.07 -9.38 -11.69
CA PRO A 47 -12.61 -8.38 -12.62
C PRO A 47 -11.62 -7.29 -13.00
N ASN A 48 -10.82 -6.76 -12.07
CA ASN A 48 -9.82 -5.73 -12.41
C ASN A 48 -8.68 -6.25 -13.30
N SER A 49 -8.34 -7.54 -13.22
CA SER A 49 -7.33 -8.15 -14.10
C SER A 49 -7.82 -8.32 -15.55
N ALA A 50 -9.14 -8.34 -15.77
CA ALA A 50 -9.77 -8.56 -17.07
C ALA A 50 -11.09 -7.76 -17.19
N SER A 51 -11.00 -6.47 -16.95
CA SER A 51 -12.18 -5.59 -16.89
C SER A 51 -12.69 -5.25 -18.29
N ARG A 52 -14.01 -5.20 -18.43
CA ARG A 52 -14.70 -5.05 -19.73
C ARG A 52 -15.03 -3.59 -19.98
N ILE A 53 -14.61 -3.09 -21.13
CA ILE A 53 -15.07 -1.82 -21.69
C ILE A 53 -16.21 -2.14 -22.66
N MET A 54 -17.37 -1.56 -22.43
CA MET A 54 -18.58 -1.79 -23.25
C MET A 54 -18.91 -0.59 -24.14
N ASP A 55 -19.57 -0.84 -25.27
CA ASP A 55 -20.18 0.21 -26.10
C ASP A 55 -21.59 0.61 -25.59
N ALA A 56 -22.24 1.52 -26.32
CA ALA A 56 -23.58 2.02 -25.99
C ALA A 56 -24.67 0.93 -26.07
N GLU A 57 -24.42 -0.14 -26.83
CA GLU A 57 -25.32 -1.29 -26.98
C GLU A 57 -25.00 -2.43 -25.99
N GLY A 58 -24.03 -2.25 -25.09
CA GLY A 58 -23.64 -3.22 -24.07
C GLY A 58 -22.74 -4.35 -24.59
N ARG A 59 -22.16 -4.21 -25.79
CA ARG A 59 -21.21 -5.18 -26.35
C ARG A 59 -19.80 -4.90 -25.83
N ILE A 60 -19.02 -5.96 -25.64
CA ILE A 60 -17.63 -5.84 -25.18
C ILE A 60 -16.78 -5.29 -26.34
N LEU A 61 -16.25 -4.07 -26.16
CA LEU A 61 -15.29 -3.46 -27.08
C LEU A 61 -13.88 -3.96 -26.81
N ARG A 62 -13.51 -4.05 -25.53
CA ARG A 62 -12.16 -4.42 -25.10
C ARG A 62 -12.19 -5.04 -23.71
N ILE A 63 -11.23 -5.92 -23.45
CA ILE A 63 -10.91 -6.40 -22.11
C ILE A 63 -9.53 -5.85 -21.75
N VAL A 64 -9.41 -5.24 -20.57
CA VAL A 64 -8.17 -4.61 -20.12
C VAL A 64 -7.82 -5.04 -18.71
N ASN A 65 -6.52 -5.11 -18.44
CA ASN A 65 -6.03 -5.23 -17.07
C ASN A 65 -5.89 -3.83 -16.49
N ASN A 66 -6.68 -3.49 -15.47
CA ASN A 66 -6.62 -2.18 -14.82
C ASN A 66 -5.28 -1.99 -14.09
N TYR A 67 -4.72 -3.07 -13.53
CA TYR A 67 -3.48 -3.03 -12.75
C TYR A 67 -2.28 -2.53 -13.56
N SER A 68 -2.23 -2.77 -14.88
CA SER A 68 -1.13 -2.29 -15.72
C SER A 68 -1.17 -0.79 -16.04
N ARG A 69 -2.17 -0.07 -15.52
CA ARG A 69 -2.47 1.34 -15.84
C ARG A 69 -2.66 2.21 -14.60
N ILE A 70 -2.62 1.62 -13.42
CA ILE A 70 -2.70 2.27 -12.11
C ILE A 70 -1.48 1.89 -11.29
N SER A 71 -1.16 2.64 -10.25
CA SER A 71 -0.29 2.15 -9.18
C SER A 71 -1.10 1.26 -8.24
N PHE A 72 -0.49 0.24 -7.64
CA PHE A 72 -1.18 -0.64 -6.71
C PHE A 72 -0.23 -1.27 -5.70
N ASN A 73 -0.77 -1.81 -4.61
CA ASN A 73 -0.07 -2.78 -3.76
C ASN A 73 -1.03 -3.91 -3.39
N PHE A 74 -0.52 -5.14 -3.26
CA PHE A 74 -1.27 -6.31 -2.80
C PHE A 74 -0.65 -6.90 -1.53
N GLY A 75 -1.49 -7.30 -0.58
CA GLY A 75 -1.08 -7.94 0.69
C GLY A 75 -0.20 -9.17 0.47
N PRO A 76 0.96 -9.32 1.13
CA PRO A 76 1.79 -10.51 0.99
C PRO A 76 1.06 -11.81 1.34
N THR A 77 0.21 -11.76 2.36
CA THR A 77 -0.65 -12.88 2.77
C THR A 77 -1.72 -13.18 1.72
N LEU A 78 -2.32 -12.14 1.14
CA LEU A 78 -3.30 -12.27 0.05
C LEU A 78 -2.65 -12.84 -1.23
N LEU A 79 -1.45 -12.39 -1.60
CA LEU A 79 -0.71 -12.95 -2.76
C LEU A 79 -0.30 -14.41 -2.53
N THR A 80 0.01 -14.77 -1.28
CA THR A 80 0.28 -16.17 -0.91
C THR A 80 -0.95 -17.04 -1.11
N TRP A 81 -2.10 -16.58 -0.62
CA TRP A 81 -3.37 -17.26 -0.83
C TRP A 81 -3.74 -17.35 -2.32
N MET A 82 -3.65 -16.25 -3.07
CA MET A 82 -3.99 -16.20 -4.50
C MET A 82 -3.13 -17.13 -5.34
N LYS A 83 -1.84 -17.29 -5.02
CA LYS A 83 -0.94 -18.20 -5.75
C LYS A 83 -1.50 -19.63 -5.80
N VAL A 84 -2.17 -20.06 -4.73
CA VAL A 84 -2.75 -21.41 -4.62
C VAL A 84 -4.20 -21.45 -5.12
N HIS A 85 -5.03 -20.51 -4.66
CA HIS A 85 -6.48 -20.57 -4.84
C HIS A 85 -7.01 -19.80 -6.06
N ALA A 86 -6.24 -18.84 -6.59
CA ALA A 86 -6.59 -18.02 -7.74
C ALA A 86 -5.38 -17.75 -8.66
N PRO A 87 -4.67 -18.81 -9.15
CA PRO A 87 -3.40 -18.66 -9.83
C PRO A 87 -3.48 -17.79 -11.09
N SER A 88 -4.60 -17.82 -11.82
CA SER A 88 -4.79 -16.97 -13.01
C SER A 88 -4.83 -15.47 -12.66
N VAL A 89 -5.47 -15.11 -11.53
CA VAL A 89 -5.54 -13.73 -11.04
C VAL A 89 -4.17 -13.29 -10.53
N TYR A 90 -3.50 -14.16 -9.78
CA TYR A 90 -2.14 -13.96 -9.29
C TYR A 90 -1.16 -13.63 -10.43
N GLU A 91 -1.11 -14.48 -11.46
CA GLU A 91 -0.23 -14.27 -12.62
C GLU A 91 -0.59 -12.99 -13.39
N ALA A 92 -1.89 -12.66 -13.50
CA ALA A 92 -2.32 -11.43 -14.15
C ALA A 92 -1.90 -10.16 -13.39
N ILE A 93 -1.81 -10.20 -12.06
CA ILE A 93 -1.28 -9.09 -11.24
C ILE A 93 0.23 -8.94 -11.45
N LEU A 94 0.99 -10.02 -11.48
CA LEU A 94 2.44 -9.97 -11.76
C LEU A 94 2.72 -9.48 -13.18
N ALA A 95 1.98 -10.00 -14.16
CA ALA A 95 2.08 -9.57 -15.56
C ALA A 95 1.72 -8.08 -15.73
N ALA A 96 0.76 -7.56 -14.96
CA ALA A 96 0.43 -6.14 -14.98
C ALA A 96 1.59 -5.24 -14.53
N ASP A 97 2.35 -5.64 -13.50
CA ASP A 97 3.55 -4.90 -13.10
C ASP A 97 4.60 -4.91 -14.22
N GLN A 98 4.83 -6.07 -14.86
CA GLN A 98 5.74 -6.17 -16.00
C GLN A 98 5.29 -5.30 -17.19
N GLU A 99 4.00 -5.34 -17.55
CA GLU A 99 3.42 -4.50 -18.61
C GLU A 99 3.58 -3.01 -18.28
N SER A 100 3.30 -2.63 -17.02
CA SER A 100 3.42 -1.25 -16.56
C SER A 100 4.85 -0.70 -16.71
N ARG A 101 5.89 -1.54 -16.56
CA ARG A 101 7.28 -1.12 -16.79
C ARG A 101 7.55 -0.73 -18.24
N PHE A 102 6.98 -1.45 -19.21
CA PHE A 102 7.08 -1.03 -20.62
C PHE A 102 6.34 0.28 -20.87
N ARG A 103 5.29 0.54 -20.10
CA ARG A 103 4.41 1.69 -20.26
C ARG A 103 4.95 2.96 -19.60
N PHE A 104 5.56 2.83 -18.42
CA PHE A 104 5.98 3.93 -17.56
C PHE A 104 7.50 3.99 -17.46
N SER A 105 8.18 4.09 -18.61
CA SER A 105 9.61 4.37 -18.70
C SER A 105 10.53 3.43 -17.90
N GLY A 106 10.13 2.18 -17.68
CA GLY A 106 10.89 1.18 -16.92
C GLY A 106 10.42 0.97 -15.48
N HIS A 107 9.56 1.86 -14.95
CA HIS A 107 9.04 1.82 -13.58
C HIS A 107 7.80 0.95 -13.47
N GLY A 108 7.78 0.04 -12.49
CA GLY A 108 6.64 -0.84 -12.27
C GLY A 108 5.61 -0.21 -11.33
N SER A 109 4.35 -0.47 -11.60
CA SER A 109 3.21 0.07 -10.85
C SER A 109 3.02 -0.53 -9.45
N ALA A 110 3.51 -1.75 -9.22
CA ALA A 110 3.39 -2.42 -7.93
C ALA A 110 4.31 -1.77 -6.89
N LEU A 111 3.76 -1.52 -5.70
CA LEU A 111 4.49 -1.10 -4.50
C LEU A 111 4.55 -2.26 -3.51
N ALA A 112 5.64 -2.33 -2.74
CA ALA A 112 5.72 -3.23 -1.60
C ALA A 112 4.80 -2.78 -0.47
N GLN A 113 4.62 -3.62 0.55
CA GLN A 113 4.06 -3.21 1.83
C GLN A 113 4.67 -4.05 2.97
N PRO A 114 4.63 -3.56 4.22
CA PRO A 114 5.02 -4.35 5.39
C PRO A 114 4.25 -5.67 5.48
N TYR A 115 4.97 -6.76 5.77
CA TYR A 115 4.49 -8.13 5.50
C TYR A 115 3.11 -8.47 6.09
N ASN A 116 2.87 -8.14 7.36
CA ASN A 116 1.62 -8.46 8.06
C ASN A 116 0.65 -7.28 8.17
N HIS A 117 0.82 -6.23 7.36
CA HIS A 117 0.00 -5.01 7.44
C HIS A 117 0.00 -4.36 8.85
N MET A 118 1.15 -4.44 9.53
CA MET A 118 1.30 -3.89 10.89
C MET A 118 1.33 -2.35 10.87
N ILE A 119 0.65 -1.72 11.84
CA ILE A 119 0.75 -0.27 12.09
C ILE A 119 2.16 0.06 12.62
N LEU A 120 3.08 0.33 11.70
CA LEU A 120 4.51 0.41 11.99
C LEU A 120 4.89 1.44 13.07
N PRO A 121 4.30 2.65 13.15
CA PRO A 121 4.65 3.60 14.20
C PRO A 121 4.37 3.10 15.61
N LEU A 122 3.49 2.11 15.76
CA LEU A 122 3.25 1.50 17.05
C LEU A 122 4.22 0.34 17.32
N ALA A 123 4.87 -0.25 16.33
CA ALA A 123 5.80 -1.35 16.53
C ALA A 123 7.12 -0.85 17.15
N ASN A 124 7.81 -1.71 17.90
CA ASN A 124 9.19 -1.42 18.27
C ASN A 124 10.09 -1.42 17.03
N CYS A 125 11.26 -0.79 17.12
CA CYS A 125 12.21 -0.66 16.00
C CYS A 125 12.56 -2.02 15.36
N ARG A 126 12.74 -3.05 16.18
CA ARG A 126 13.16 -4.38 15.73
C ARG A 126 12.09 -5.06 14.86
N ASP A 127 10.84 -5.02 15.27
CA ASP A 127 9.74 -5.63 14.52
C ASP A 127 9.38 -4.79 13.29
N LYS A 128 9.44 -3.47 13.41
CA LYS A 128 9.32 -2.53 12.30
C LYS A 128 10.29 -2.90 11.17
N ARG A 129 11.57 -3.11 11.49
CA ARG A 129 12.57 -3.55 10.50
C ARG A 129 12.25 -4.90 9.87
N THR A 130 11.85 -5.91 10.64
CA THR A 130 11.45 -7.21 10.09
C THR A 130 10.29 -7.10 9.12
N GLN A 131 9.24 -6.35 9.48
CA GLN A 131 8.08 -6.18 8.61
C GLN A 131 8.46 -5.54 7.27
N LEU A 132 9.39 -4.57 7.30
CA LEU A 132 9.93 -3.92 6.10
C LEU A 132 10.80 -4.88 5.28
N ILE A 133 11.74 -5.58 5.91
CA ILE A 133 12.63 -6.55 5.24
C ILE A 133 11.81 -7.67 4.57
N TRP A 134 10.85 -8.22 5.30
CA TRP A 134 9.98 -9.28 4.79
C TRP A 134 9.10 -8.77 3.65
N GLY A 135 8.55 -7.56 3.78
CA GLY A 135 7.77 -6.92 2.71
C GLY A 135 8.58 -6.71 1.43
N ILE A 136 9.84 -6.27 1.56
CA ILE A 136 10.75 -6.09 0.41
C ILE A 136 11.10 -7.43 -0.23
N ARG A 137 11.46 -8.45 0.56
CA ARG A 137 11.87 -9.75 0.01
C ARG A 137 10.71 -10.52 -0.60
N GLU A 138 9.51 -10.40 -0.02
CA GLU A 138 8.31 -10.98 -0.62
C GLU A 138 7.99 -10.32 -1.96
N PHE A 139 8.10 -8.99 -2.03
CA PHE A 139 7.95 -8.26 -3.29
C PHE A 139 8.99 -8.70 -4.33
N GLU A 140 10.28 -8.75 -3.95
CA GLU A 140 11.37 -9.18 -4.83
C GLU A 140 11.15 -10.59 -5.38
N HIS A 141 10.69 -11.52 -4.52
CA HIS A 141 10.43 -12.90 -4.90
C HIS A 141 9.30 -13.04 -5.93
N ARG A 142 8.27 -12.19 -5.85
CA ARG A 142 7.10 -12.27 -6.74
C ARG A 142 7.25 -11.44 -8.01
N PHE A 143 7.63 -10.18 -7.87
CA PHE A 143 7.71 -9.23 -8.97
C PHE A 143 9.07 -9.22 -9.66
N MET A 144 10.05 -9.99 -9.15
CA MET A 144 11.39 -10.17 -9.74
C MET A 144 12.15 -8.86 -9.95
N ARG A 145 11.89 -7.87 -9.09
CA ARG A 145 12.59 -6.58 -9.03
C ARG A 145 12.55 -6.00 -7.62
N ARG A 146 13.43 -5.05 -7.33
CA ARG A 146 13.34 -4.24 -6.10
C ARG A 146 12.11 -3.32 -6.14
N PRO A 147 11.38 -3.15 -5.03
CA PRO A 147 10.36 -2.13 -4.92
C PRO A 147 10.99 -0.74 -4.84
N GLU A 148 10.46 0.21 -5.60
CA GLU A 148 10.88 1.62 -5.54
C GLU A 148 10.14 2.35 -4.41
N GLY A 149 8.85 2.05 -4.24
CA GLY A 149 8.01 2.59 -3.20
C GLY A 149 7.37 1.49 -2.35
N MET A 150 6.85 1.90 -1.19
CA MET A 150 6.14 1.01 -0.28
C MET A 150 4.90 1.71 0.28
N TRP A 151 3.76 1.02 0.25
CA TRP A 151 2.54 1.46 0.90
C TRP A 151 2.58 1.10 2.40
N LEU A 152 2.54 2.11 3.27
CA LEU A 152 2.45 1.90 4.71
C LEU A 152 1.01 1.51 5.10
N PRO A 153 0.80 0.49 5.95
CA PRO A 153 -0.52 0.09 6.41
C PRO A 153 -1.24 1.28 7.04
N GLU A 154 -2.42 1.58 6.52
CA GLU A 154 -3.23 2.74 6.92
C GLU A 154 -2.53 4.10 6.70
N ALA A 155 -1.57 4.15 5.78
CA ALA A 155 -0.60 5.23 5.63
C ALA A 155 0.00 5.68 6.98
N ALA A 156 0.08 4.77 7.95
CA ALA A 156 0.49 5.11 9.30
C ALA A 156 2.00 5.35 9.33
N VAL A 157 2.40 6.55 9.75
CA VAL A 157 3.78 7.01 9.56
C VAL A 157 4.32 7.80 10.75
N ASP A 158 5.61 7.59 11.01
CA ASP A 158 6.47 8.37 11.90
C ASP A 158 7.85 8.51 11.24
N ARG A 159 8.72 9.38 11.77
CA ARG A 159 10.06 9.59 11.19
C ARG A 159 10.95 8.36 11.28
N GLU A 160 10.82 7.55 12.33
CA GLU A 160 11.61 6.32 12.49
C GLU A 160 11.28 5.28 11.40
N THR A 161 10.01 5.12 11.05
CA THR A 161 9.54 4.24 9.97
C THR A 161 10.10 4.68 8.64
N LEU A 162 10.01 5.96 8.34
CA LEU A 162 10.57 6.53 7.12
C LEU A 162 12.10 6.39 7.07
N ASP A 163 12.77 6.48 8.22
CA ASP A 163 14.21 6.25 8.32
C ASP A 163 14.58 4.81 8.00
N CYS A 164 13.89 3.85 8.63
CA CYS A 164 14.07 2.43 8.35
C CYS A 164 13.79 2.09 6.88
N MET A 165 12.77 2.70 6.26
CA MET A 165 12.46 2.51 4.84
C MET A 165 13.60 3.01 3.94
N ALA A 166 14.10 4.22 4.20
CA ALA A 166 15.20 4.81 3.43
C ALA A 166 16.50 4.00 3.55
N GLU A 167 16.83 3.53 4.76
CA GLU A 167 17.98 2.64 5.00
C GLU A 167 17.89 1.32 4.21
N LEU A 168 16.67 0.81 4.01
CA LEU A 168 16.41 -0.40 3.24
C LEU A 168 16.30 -0.16 1.73
N GLY A 169 16.48 1.08 1.28
CA GLY A 169 16.51 1.47 -0.13
C GLY A 169 15.15 1.78 -0.74
N ILE A 170 14.10 1.96 0.06
CA ILE A 170 12.81 2.47 -0.44
C ILE A 170 12.94 3.97 -0.71
N GLN A 171 12.51 4.39 -1.91
CA GLN A 171 12.67 5.76 -2.39
C GLN A 171 11.51 6.66 -1.99
N PHE A 172 10.28 6.12 -1.97
CA PHE A 172 9.09 6.91 -1.65
C PHE A 172 7.97 6.14 -0.94
N THR A 173 7.04 6.90 -0.36
CA THR A 173 5.72 6.42 0.10
C THR A 173 4.64 7.44 -0.23
N VAL A 174 3.38 7.02 -0.08
CA VAL A 174 2.17 7.81 -0.36
C VAL A 174 1.43 8.06 0.96
N LEU A 175 1.06 9.31 1.23
CA LEU A 175 0.41 9.76 2.46
C LEU A 175 -0.81 10.65 2.16
N ALA A 176 -1.68 10.83 3.14
CA ALA A 176 -2.80 11.77 3.06
C ALA A 176 -2.32 13.21 3.32
N THR A 177 -2.96 14.21 2.70
CA THR A 177 -2.55 15.63 2.81
C THR A 177 -2.57 16.15 4.25
N ASN A 178 -3.44 15.61 5.11
CA ASN A 178 -3.53 15.97 6.53
C ASN A 178 -2.33 15.49 7.37
N GLN A 179 -1.48 14.61 6.83
CA GLN A 179 -0.28 14.10 7.49
C GLN A 179 0.93 15.02 7.33
N ALA A 180 0.85 16.02 6.44
CA ALA A 180 1.88 17.06 6.30
C ALA A 180 1.74 18.15 7.37
N ASN A 181 2.86 18.50 8.00
CA ASN A 181 2.94 19.50 9.06
C ASN A 181 3.51 20.84 8.53
N HIS A 182 4.73 20.82 7.98
CA HIS A 182 5.35 22.00 7.36
C HIS A 182 5.96 21.65 5.99
N ALA A 183 5.98 22.61 5.07
CA ALA A 183 6.65 22.49 3.78
C ALA A 183 7.46 23.74 3.42
N LYS A 184 8.49 23.57 2.60
CA LYS A 184 9.28 24.69 2.06
C LYS A 184 9.87 24.34 0.70
N ALA A 185 10.17 25.34 -0.12
CA ALA A 185 10.99 25.13 -1.32
C ALA A 185 12.43 24.76 -0.94
N ALA A 186 13.12 24.00 -1.79
CA ALA A 186 14.53 23.70 -1.64
C ALA A 186 15.35 25.01 -1.64
N GLY A 187 16.32 25.10 -0.72
CA GLY A 187 17.11 26.32 -0.53
C GLY A 187 16.39 27.47 0.18
N ALA A 188 15.06 27.40 0.37
CA ALA A 188 14.34 28.39 1.17
C ALA A 188 14.63 28.21 2.67
N GLY A 189 14.78 29.33 3.37
CA GLY A 189 14.98 29.34 4.83
C GLY A 189 13.69 29.18 5.64
N HIS A 190 12.54 29.53 5.07
CA HIS A 190 11.27 29.63 5.80
C HIS A 190 10.38 28.39 5.59
N TRP A 191 10.01 27.73 6.68
CA TRP A 191 9.00 26.65 6.70
C TRP A 191 7.58 27.23 6.77
N ARG A 192 6.68 26.77 5.90
CA ARG A 192 5.26 27.17 5.92
C ARG A 192 4.44 26.07 6.56
N ASP A 193 3.52 26.44 7.44
CA ASP A 193 2.53 25.52 8.01
C ASP A 193 1.56 25.07 6.91
N VAL A 194 1.49 23.76 6.69
CA VAL A 194 0.58 23.11 5.73
C VAL A 194 -0.39 22.15 6.40
N SER A 195 -0.53 22.23 7.72
CA SER A 195 -1.45 21.43 8.52
C SER A 195 -2.91 21.56 8.04
N GLY A 196 -3.77 20.60 8.41
CA GLY A 196 -5.17 20.61 7.99
C GLY A 196 -5.36 20.35 6.49
N GLY A 197 -4.41 19.68 5.83
CA GLY A 197 -4.53 19.27 4.43
C GLY A 197 -4.22 20.36 3.42
N ARG A 198 -3.44 21.39 3.79
CA ARG A 198 -3.10 22.53 2.92
C ARG A 198 -1.87 22.30 2.04
N ILE A 199 -1.22 21.15 2.15
CA ILE A 199 -0.08 20.82 1.28
C ILE A 199 -0.56 20.69 -0.17
N ASP A 200 0.23 21.21 -1.12
CA ASP A 200 -0.08 21.10 -2.54
C ASP A 200 0.19 19.65 -3.00
N SER A 201 -0.87 18.91 -3.32
CA SER A 201 -0.83 17.51 -3.78
C SER A 201 -0.34 17.34 -5.22
N SER A 202 -0.02 18.43 -5.93
CA SER A 202 0.36 18.37 -7.34
C SER A 202 1.80 17.94 -7.62
N THR A 203 2.58 17.68 -6.58
CA THR A 203 4.00 17.37 -6.68
C THR A 203 4.47 16.49 -5.51
N ALA A 204 5.68 15.95 -5.63
CA ALA A 204 6.35 15.20 -4.59
C ALA A 204 7.20 16.12 -3.68
N TYR A 205 7.43 15.68 -2.45
CA TYR A 205 8.21 16.41 -1.45
C TYR A 205 9.29 15.52 -0.86
N ARG A 206 10.44 16.10 -0.54
CA ARG A 206 11.54 15.40 0.12
C ARG A 206 11.51 15.57 1.62
N GLN A 207 11.51 14.48 2.37
CA GLN A 207 11.73 14.50 3.81
C GLN A 207 13.17 14.16 4.14
N ARG A 208 13.80 14.98 5.00
CA ARG A 208 15.11 14.69 5.61
C ARG A 208 14.92 13.89 6.90
N LEU A 209 15.73 12.86 7.08
CA LEU A 209 15.56 11.86 8.13
C LEU A 209 16.63 12.00 9.22
N PRO A 210 16.35 11.52 10.45
CA PRO A 210 17.32 11.56 11.57
C PRO A 210 18.69 10.95 11.24
N SER A 211 18.73 9.84 10.49
CA SER A 211 19.97 9.18 10.03
C SER A 211 20.85 10.04 9.10
N GLY A 212 20.32 11.15 8.58
CA GLY A 212 20.91 11.94 7.50
C GLY A 212 20.46 11.53 6.10
N GLY A 213 19.72 10.43 5.97
CA GLY A 213 19.06 10.01 4.73
C GLY A 213 17.89 10.91 4.32
N THR A 214 17.30 10.58 3.18
CA THR A 214 16.10 11.24 2.66
C THR A 214 15.13 10.23 2.08
N ILE A 215 13.83 10.54 2.13
CA ILE A 215 12.78 9.79 1.44
C ILE A 215 11.81 10.78 0.80
N ASP A 216 11.28 10.42 -0.37
CA ASP A 216 10.34 11.26 -1.09
C ASP A 216 8.88 10.86 -0.74
N LEU A 217 7.99 11.84 -0.65
CA LEU A 217 6.62 11.69 -0.15
C LEU A 217 5.65 12.30 -1.15
N PHE A 218 4.64 11.50 -1.50
CA PHE A 218 3.49 11.93 -2.29
C PHE A 218 2.28 12.15 -1.38
N PHE A 219 1.51 13.20 -1.62
CA PHE A 219 0.31 13.52 -0.83
C PHE A 219 -0.94 13.50 -1.70
N TYR A 220 -1.72 12.43 -1.64
CA TYR A 220 -2.83 12.23 -2.57
C TYR A 220 -4.02 13.15 -2.28
N ASP A 221 -4.80 13.48 -3.31
CA ASP A 221 -6.00 14.30 -3.19
C ASP A 221 -7.07 13.56 -2.36
N SER A 222 -7.13 13.92 -1.08
CA SER A 222 -8.01 13.27 -0.10
C SER A 222 -9.50 13.53 -0.38
N PRO A 223 -9.94 14.75 -0.78
CA PRO A 223 -11.32 14.99 -1.19
C PRO A 223 -11.80 14.10 -2.35
N ILE A 224 -11.03 13.96 -3.43
CA ILE A 224 -11.41 13.11 -4.56
C ILE A 224 -11.35 11.64 -4.16
N SER A 225 -10.33 11.21 -3.41
CA SER A 225 -10.21 9.82 -2.95
C SER A 225 -11.42 9.40 -2.11
N ARG A 226 -11.90 10.29 -1.22
CA ARG A 226 -13.14 10.09 -0.48
C ARG A 226 -14.36 10.02 -1.40
N ALA A 227 -14.46 10.92 -2.38
CA ALA A 227 -15.57 10.91 -3.33
C ALA A 227 -15.61 9.62 -4.17
N VAL A 228 -14.46 9.04 -4.53
CA VAL A 228 -14.37 7.76 -5.22
C VAL A 228 -14.98 6.62 -4.39
N ALA A 229 -14.68 6.58 -3.09
CA ALA A 229 -15.23 5.58 -2.18
C ALA A 229 -16.73 5.78 -1.88
N PHE A 230 -17.19 7.03 -1.74
CA PHE A 230 -18.50 7.33 -1.13
C PHE A 230 -19.54 8.01 -2.04
N GLU A 231 -19.16 8.60 -3.17
CA GLU A 231 -20.02 9.45 -4.02
C GLU A 231 -20.33 8.86 -5.41
N ASN A 232 -20.29 7.53 -5.55
CA ASN A 232 -20.70 6.80 -6.78
C ASN A 232 -19.99 7.27 -8.08
N LEU A 233 -18.79 7.87 -7.98
CA LEU A 233 -18.04 8.36 -9.15
C LEU A 233 -17.69 7.27 -10.16
N LEU A 234 -17.68 6.00 -9.74
CA LEU A 234 -17.34 4.84 -10.55
C LEU A 234 -18.55 4.22 -11.27
N GLU A 235 -19.78 4.72 -11.06
CA GLU A 235 -20.96 4.26 -11.82
C GLU A 235 -20.79 4.54 -13.33
N ARG A 236 -20.09 5.64 -13.67
CA ARG A 236 -19.75 6.01 -15.04
C ARG A 236 -18.33 6.55 -15.07
N GLY A 237 -17.45 5.96 -15.89
CA GLY A 237 -16.05 6.38 -15.96
C GLY A 237 -15.86 7.87 -16.29
N GLN A 238 -16.81 8.49 -17.03
CA GLN A 238 -16.82 9.92 -17.30
C GLN A 238 -16.89 10.77 -16.03
N ASN A 239 -17.61 10.34 -15.00
CA ASN A 239 -17.75 11.08 -13.75
C ASN A 239 -16.40 11.19 -13.04
N LEU A 240 -15.67 10.07 -12.98
CA LEU A 240 -14.32 10.04 -12.43
C LEU A 240 -13.37 10.94 -13.24
N VAL A 241 -13.37 10.83 -14.57
CA VAL A 241 -12.52 11.66 -15.43
C VAL A 241 -12.84 13.15 -15.26
N HIS A 242 -14.11 13.53 -15.29
CA HIS A 242 -14.52 14.92 -15.10
C HIS A 242 -14.06 15.46 -13.75
N ARG A 243 -14.22 14.66 -12.68
CA ARG A 243 -13.78 15.03 -11.34
C ARG A 243 -12.27 15.20 -11.27
N LEU A 244 -11.51 14.29 -11.89
CA LEU A 244 -10.07 14.36 -11.92
C LEU A 244 -9.60 15.59 -12.72
N LEU A 245 -10.02 15.72 -13.98
CA LEU A 245 -9.56 16.79 -14.85
C LEU A 245 -9.94 18.19 -14.34
N GLY A 246 -11.05 18.30 -13.60
CA GLY A 246 -11.47 19.56 -12.96
C GLY A 246 -10.55 20.06 -11.84
N SER A 247 -9.62 19.23 -11.35
CA SER A 247 -8.66 19.61 -10.29
C SER A 247 -7.32 20.13 -10.81
N PHE A 248 -7.08 20.08 -12.12
CA PHE A 248 -5.94 20.77 -12.70
C PHE A 248 -6.14 22.29 -12.66
N SER A 249 -5.03 23.01 -12.44
CA SER A 249 -5.03 24.47 -12.43
C SER A 249 -4.27 25.01 -13.64
N ASP A 250 -4.90 25.91 -14.40
CA ASP A 250 -4.26 26.58 -15.53
C ASP A 250 -3.29 27.69 -15.10
N THR A 251 -3.30 28.09 -13.83
CA THR A 251 -2.43 29.15 -13.30
C THR A 251 -1.10 28.62 -12.78
N ARG A 252 -0.97 27.30 -12.57
CA ARG A 252 0.31 26.69 -12.19
C ARG A 252 1.29 26.76 -13.37
N THR A 253 2.57 26.88 -13.05
CA THR A 253 3.65 27.00 -14.04
C THR A 253 4.57 25.77 -14.09
N TRP A 254 4.24 24.71 -13.37
CA TRP A 254 5.00 23.47 -13.26
C TRP A 254 4.14 22.24 -13.66
N PRO A 255 4.76 21.09 -13.97
CA PRO A 255 4.05 19.83 -14.21
C PRO A 255 3.16 19.43 -13.03
N GLN A 256 1.92 19.06 -13.28
CA GLN A 256 0.95 18.75 -12.22
C GLN A 256 0.67 17.26 -12.15
N LEU A 257 0.91 16.65 -11.00
CA LEU A 257 0.42 15.31 -10.68
C LEU A 257 -0.95 15.42 -10.01
N LEU A 258 -1.97 14.83 -10.61
CA LEU A 258 -3.19 14.53 -9.88
C LEU A 258 -3.19 13.07 -9.49
N HIS A 259 -3.18 12.79 -8.19
CA HIS A 259 -3.20 11.42 -7.74
C HIS A 259 -4.15 11.18 -6.57
N ILE A 260 -4.75 9.99 -6.57
CA ILE A 260 -5.70 9.51 -5.57
C ILE A 260 -5.25 8.16 -5.02
N ALA A 261 -5.62 7.87 -3.78
CA ALA A 261 -5.36 6.57 -3.16
C ALA A 261 -6.59 6.10 -2.39
N THR A 262 -7.04 4.87 -2.64
CA THR A 262 -8.21 4.27 -1.98
C THR A 262 -7.96 2.79 -1.70
N ASP A 263 -8.75 2.21 -0.79
CA ASP A 263 -8.89 0.76 -0.71
C ASP A 263 -9.30 0.22 -2.08
N GLY A 264 -8.52 -0.73 -2.59
CA GLY A 264 -8.66 -1.27 -3.92
C GLY A 264 -9.95 -2.06 -4.10
N GLU A 265 -10.49 -2.60 -3.01
CA GLU A 265 -11.80 -3.25 -2.91
C GLU A 265 -12.96 -2.30 -3.29
N THR A 266 -12.71 -0.98 -3.37
CA THR A 266 -13.64 -0.01 -3.95
C THR A 266 -13.96 -0.30 -5.41
N TYR A 267 -12.98 -0.81 -6.17
CA TYR A 267 -13.12 -1.06 -7.61
C TYR A 267 -13.79 -2.42 -7.88
N GLY A 268 -14.88 -2.75 -7.18
CA GLY A 268 -15.68 -3.95 -7.44
C GLY A 268 -16.45 -4.45 -6.23
N HIS A 269 -15.76 -4.77 -5.13
CA HIS A 269 -16.37 -5.40 -3.96
C HIS A 269 -17.31 -4.44 -3.21
N HIS A 270 -16.84 -3.25 -2.86
CA HIS A 270 -17.67 -2.24 -2.20
C HIS A 270 -18.66 -1.58 -3.16
N ARG A 271 -18.34 -1.56 -4.45
CA ARG A 271 -19.13 -0.96 -5.53
C ARG A 271 -19.19 -1.92 -6.72
N PRO A 272 -20.27 -2.70 -6.87
CA PRO A 272 -20.40 -3.64 -7.98
C PRO A 272 -20.12 -2.98 -9.33
N HIS A 273 -19.31 -3.65 -10.16
CA HIS A 273 -18.91 -3.19 -11.51
C HIS A 273 -18.06 -1.92 -11.57
N ALA A 274 -17.56 -1.42 -10.43
CA ALA A 274 -16.69 -0.26 -10.41
C ALA A 274 -15.33 -0.49 -11.09
N ASP A 275 -14.90 -1.75 -11.28
CA ASP A 275 -13.76 -2.11 -12.11
C ASP A 275 -13.94 -1.62 -13.56
N MET A 276 -15.17 -1.73 -14.10
CA MET A 276 -15.51 -1.29 -15.45
C MET A 276 -15.54 0.24 -15.54
N GLY A 277 -16.05 0.90 -14.50
CA GLY A 277 -16.00 2.36 -14.38
C GLY A 277 -14.56 2.88 -14.40
N LEU A 278 -13.66 2.22 -13.66
CA LEU A 278 -12.23 2.50 -13.67
C LEU A 278 -11.61 2.22 -15.05
N ALA A 279 -11.90 1.06 -15.66
CA ALA A 279 -11.37 0.67 -16.97
C ALA A 279 -11.71 1.70 -18.06
N TYR A 280 -12.96 2.17 -18.05
CA TYR A 280 -13.46 3.19 -18.96
C TYR A 280 -12.85 4.56 -18.68
N ALA A 281 -12.74 4.97 -17.41
CA ALA A 281 -12.09 6.22 -17.03
C ALA A 281 -10.63 6.27 -17.51
N LEU A 282 -9.88 5.20 -17.26
CA LEU A 282 -8.50 5.08 -17.75
C LEU A 282 -8.45 5.14 -19.27
N HIS A 283 -9.40 4.52 -19.97
CA HIS A 283 -9.44 4.54 -21.45
C HIS A 283 -9.63 5.95 -22.00
N LEU A 284 -10.49 6.75 -21.38
CA LEU A 284 -10.65 8.15 -21.74
C LEU A 284 -9.39 8.96 -21.48
N LEU A 285 -8.74 8.76 -20.33
CA LEU A 285 -7.48 9.44 -19.99
C LEU A 285 -6.37 9.10 -20.99
N ASP A 286 -6.22 7.84 -21.38
CA ASP A 286 -5.26 7.42 -22.42
C ASP A 286 -5.58 7.98 -23.81
N SER A 287 -6.84 8.31 -24.08
CA SER A 287 -7.28 8.82 -25.39
C SER A 287 -7.14 10.34 -25.49
N ASP A 288 -6.90 11.03 -24.37
CA ASP A 288 -6.68 12.47 -24.33
C ASP A 288 -5.17 12.77 -24.41
N PRO A 289 -4.66 13.31 -25.54
CA PRO A 289 -3.24 13.56 -25.72
C PRO A 289 -2.69 14.68 -24.81
N SER A 290 -3.56 15.41 -24.11
CA SER A 290 -3.16 16.44 -23.14
C SER A 290 -2.89 15.88 -21.73
N ILE A 291 -3.18 14.60 -21.50
CA ILE A 291 -3.05 13.92 -20.21
C ILE A 291 -2.07 12.76 -20.31
N HIS A 292 -1.23 12.61 -19.30
CA HIS A 292 -0.30 11.51 -19.17
C HIS A 292 -0.72 10.63 -17.98
N LEU A 293 -1.19 9.41 -18.25
CA LEU A 293 -1.22 8.39 -17.22
C LEU A 293 0.22 8.07 -16.80
N THR A 294 0.47 7.96 -15.50
CA THR A 294 1.80 7.67 -14.95
C THR A 294 1.69 6.85 -13.67
N ASN A 295 2.83 6.37 -13.18
CA ASN A 295 2.98 5.85 -11.82
C ASN A 295 3.96 6.73 -11.03
N TYR A 296 4.06 6.47 -9.72
CA TYR A 296 4.87 7.30 -8.83
C TYR A 296 6.37 7.29 -9.17
N GLY A 297 6.93 6.15 -9.58
CA GLY A 297 8.34 6.02 -9.95
C GLY A 297 8.69 6.86 -11.17
N GLU A 298 7.90 6.74 -12.25
CA GLU A 298 8.11 7.52 -13.47
C GLU A 298 7.95 9.02 -13.23
N PHE A 299 6.93 9.43 -12.48
CA PHE A 299 6.74 10.83 -12.15
C PHE A 299 7.93 11.37 -11.34
N LEU A 300 8.42 10.60 -10.36
CA LEU A 300 9.55 10.99 -9.52
C LEU A 300 10.85 11.13 -10.30
N GLU A 301 11.11 10.24 -11.26
CA GLU A 301 12.27 10.32 -12.16
C GLU A 301 12.21 11.58 -13.04
N LYS A 302 11.05 11.84 -13.66
CA LYS A 302 10.87 13.00 -14.56
C LYS A 302 10.81 14.33 -13.82
N HIS A 303 10.28 14.33 -12.60
CA HIS A 303 10.02 15.53 -11.81
C HIS A 303 10.50 15.35 -10.35
N PRO A 304 11.82 15.33 -10.10
CA PRO A 304 12.36 15.19 -8.76
C PRO A 304 11.86 16.29 -7.80
N PRO A 305 11.70 16.01 -6.50
CA PRO A 305 11.14 16.98 -5.55
C PRO A 305 12.01 18.23 -5.38
N GLU A 306 11.42 19.38 -5.71
CA GLU A 306 12.02 20.70 -5.44
C GLU A 306 11.60 21.28 -4.08
N HIS A 307 10.79 20.54 -3.32
CA HIS A 307 10.25 20.97 -2.03
C HIS A 307 10.65 19.99 -0.93
N GLN A 308 10.79 20.50 0.29
CA GLN A 308 10.95 19.70 1.50
C GLN A 308 9.67 19.72 2.32
N VAL A 309 9.45 18.65 3.09
CA VAL A 309 8.31 18.50 3.98
C VAL A 309 8.73 17.93 5.34
N GLN A 310 7.91 18.23 6.35
CA GLN A 310 7.90 17.59 7.65
C GLN A 310 6.50 17.02 7.88
N ILE A 311 6.42 15.75 8.25
CA ILE A 311 5.16 15.09 8.62
C ILE A 311 4.80 15.28 10.09
N PHE A 312 3.55 15.04 10.44
CA PHE A 312 3.14 14.73 11.81
C PHE A 312 3.59 13.31 12.19
N GLU A 313 4.23 13.18 13.35
CA GLU A 313 4.53 11.87 13.95
C GLU A 313 3.24 11.11 14.27
N ASN A 314 3.28 9.78 14.16
CA ASN A 314 2.17 8.90 14.56
C ASN A 314 0.84 9.25 13.86
N SER A 315 0.91 9.76 12.62
CA SER A 315 -0.26 10.11 11.81
C SER A 315 -0.71 8.92 10.95
N SER A 316 -1.92 8.97 10.41
CA SER A 316 -2.50 7.95 9.51
C SER A 316 -3.54 8.59 8.59
N TRP A 317 -3.91 7.89 7.50
CA TRP A 317 -4.89 8.41 6.54
C TRP A 317 -6.35 8.34 7.03
N SER A 318 -6.68 7.39 7.90
CA SER A 318 -8.05 6.98 8.22
C SER A 318 -8.54 7.58 9.54
N CYS A 319 -7.70 8.34 10.25
CA CYS A 319 -8.06 8.97 11.51
C CYS A 319 -7.37 10.32 11.70
N VAL A 320 -8.14 11.34 12.10
CA VAL A 320 -7.59 12.65 12.50
C VAL A 320 -6.71 12.58 13.75
N HIS A 321 -6.90 11.56 14.58
CA HIS A 321 -6.09 11.26 15.75
C HIS A 321 -4.90 10.33 15.43
N GLY A 322 -4.59 10.12 14.14
CA GLY A 322 -3.47 9.30 13.70
C GLY A 322 -3.58 7.83 14.13
N VAL A 323 -2.52 7.29 14.71
CA VAL A 323 -2.46 5.89 15.14
C VAL A 323 -3.29 5.57 16.38
N GLU A 324 -3.89 6.57 17.04
CA GLU A 324 -4.75 6.33 18.21
C GLU A 324 -5.94 5.43 17.89
N ARG A 325 -6.37 5.41 16.61
CA ARG A 325 -7.39 4.46 16.13
C ARG A 325 -7.03 3.00 16.44
N TRP A 326 -5.77 2.62 16.50
CA TRP A 326 -5.35 1.26 16.85
C TRP A 326 -4.72 1.15 18.24
N ARG A 327 -4.40 2.28 18.89
CA ARG A 327 -3.77 2.30 20.21
C ARG A 327 -4.76 2.40 21.37
N GLY A 328 -5.85 3.14 21.21
CA GLY A 328 -6.78 3.44 22.31
C GLY A 328 -8.17 3.88 21.87
N ASP A 329 -8.93 4.42 22.82
CA ASP A 329 -10.23 5.03 22.54
C ASP A 329 -10.06 6.49 22.11
N CYS A 330 -9.92 6.70 20.80
CA CYS A 330 -9.90 8.03 20.21
C CYS A 330 -11.30 8.57 19.87
N GLY A 331 -12.36 7.87 20.27
CA GLY A 331 -13.76 8.19 19.94
C GLY A 331 -14.18 7.90 18.49
N CYS A 332 -13.24 7.65 17.58
CA CYS A 332 -13.57 7.27 16.20
C CYS A 332 -14.01 5.80 16.11
N ASN A 333 -15.19 5.57 15.56
CA ASN A 333 -15.77 4.25 15.32
C ASN A 333 -16.40 4.15 13.92
N SER A 334 -16.77 2.94 13.49
CA SER A 334 -17.37 2.68 12.17
C SER A 334 -18.80 3.20 12.02
N GLY A 335 -19.42 3.75 13.07
CA GLY A 335 -20.81 4.18 13.09
C GLY A 335 -21.83 3.05 13.19
N MET A 336 -21.42 1.79 13.06
CA MET A 336 -22.33 0.64 13.08
C MET A 336 -23.02 0.41 14.44
N HIS A 337 -22.28 0.64 15.53
CA HIS A 337 -22.77 0.46 16.89
C HIS A 337 -22.40 1.68 17.76
N PRO A 338 -23.24 2.72 17.79
CA PRO A 338 -22.93 3.99 18.47
C PRO A 338 -22.65 3.87 19.97
N ALA A 339 -23.17 2.82 20.62
CA ALA A 339 -22.95 2.56 22.04
C ALA A 339 -21.60 1.88 22.34
N TRP A 340 -20.89 1.38 21.33
CA TRP A 340 -19.64 0.68 21.54
C TRP A 340 -18.50 1.67 21.74
N LYS A 341 -17.71 1.41 22.79
CA LYS A 341 -16.47 2.13 23.08
C LYS A 341 -15.26 1.31 22.67
N GLN A 342 -14.14 1.98 22.42
CA GLN A 342 -12.90 1.34 22.00
C GLN A 342 -11.84 1.32 23.12
N GLU A 343 -12.28 1.52 24.37
CA GLU A 343 -11.45 1.45 25.60
C GLU A 343 -10.66 0.14 25.71
N TRP A 344 -11.14 -0.96 25.11
CA TRP A 344 -10.47 -2.27 25.10
C TRP A 344 -9.16 -2.30 24.30
N ARG A 345 -8.95 -1.37 23.35
CA ARG A 345 -7.75 -1.36 22.49
C ARG A 345 -6.48 -1.17 23.30
N ALA A 346 -6.49 -0.24 24.25
CA ALA A 346 -5.32 0.09 25.07
C ALA A 346 -4.84 -1.09 25.95
N PRO A 347 -5.68 -1.73 26.80
CA PRO A 347 -5.25 -2.86 27.61
C PRO A 347 -4.90 -4.08 26.76
N LEU A 348 -5.63 -4.36 25.67
CA LEU A 348 -5.25 -5.45 24.75
C LEU A 348 -3.86 -5.21 24.17
N ARG A 349 -3.62 -3.98 23.71
CA ARG A 349 -2.34 -3.62 23.11
C ARG A 349 -1.19 -3.74 24.11
N ALA A 350 -1.38 -3.20 25.32
CA ALA A 350 -0.40 -3.31 26.38
C ALA A 350 -0.08 -4.77 26.74
N ALA A 351 -1.09 -5.65 26.74
CA ALA A 351 -0.89 -7.08 26.98
C ALA A 351 -0.10 -7.77 25.85
N LEU A 352 -0.39 -7.44 24.58
CA LEU A 352 0.34 -7.96 23.43
C LEU A 352 1.79 -7.45 23.38
N ASP A 353 2.01 -6.17 23.68
CA ASP A 353 3.34 -5.59 23.77
C ASP A 353 4.15 -6.25 24.89
N TRP A 354 3.55 -6.42 26.07
CA TRP A 354 4.17 -7.14 27.20
C TRP A 354 4.54 -8.57 26.82
N LEU A 355 3.62 -9.32 26.21
CA LEU A 355 3.86 -10.69 25.79
C LEU A 355 5.00 -10.78 24.78
N ARG A 356 5.01 -9.91 23.77
CA ARG A 356 6.10 -9.81 22.79
C ARG A 356 7.44 -9.58 23.50
N ASP A 357 7.52 -8.64 24.42
CA ASP A 357 8.79 -8.29 25.08
C ASP A 357 9.30 -9.44 25.99
N GLN A 358 8.39 -10.17 26.64
CA GLN A 358 8.74 -11.39 27.37
C GLN A 358 9.27 -12.48 26.41
N LEU A 359 8.58 -12.71 25.30
CA LEU A 359 8.98 -13.71 24.30
C LEU A 359 10.29 -13.36 23.62
N ALA A 360 10.57 -12.07 23.38
CA ALA A 360 11.82 -11.61 22.76
C ALA A 360 13.05 -12.02 23.58
N THR A 361 12.97 -11.89 24.91
CA THR A 361 14.06 -12.29 25.81
C THR A 361 14.31 -13.81 25.76
N LEU A 362 13.23 -14.59 25.80
CA LEU A 362 13.31 -16.06 25.71
C LEU A 362 13.81 -16.52 24.34
N PHE A 363 13.31 -15.91 23.26
CA PHE A 363 13.72 -16.17 21.88
C PHE A 363 15.21 -15.92 21.69
N GLU A 364 15.73 -14.80 22.20
CA GLU A 364 17.16 -14.50 22.10
C GLU A 364 18.02 -15.48 22.91
N ALA A 365 17.62 -15.79 24.15
CA ALA A 365 18.35 -16.73 25.01
C ALA A 365 18.45 -18.12 24.38
N ARG A 366 17.31 -18.69 23.93
CA ARG A 366 17.28 -20.02 23.28
C ARG A 366 17.83 -20.00 21.87
N GLY A 367 17.56 -18.95 21.12
CA GLY A 367 18.03 -18.79 19.75
C GLY A 367 19.56 -18.82 19.66
N ARG A 368 20.28 -18.21 20.62
CA ARG A 368 21.76 -18.21 20.65
C ARG A 368 22.37 -19.60 20.91
N GLU A 369 21.59 -20.55 21.40
CA GLU A 369 22.00 -21.95 21.51
C GLU A 369 22.04 -22.61 20.12
N LEU A 370 21.25 -22.13 19.16
CA LEU A 370 21.05 -22.74 17.84
C LEU A 370 21.66 -21.94 16.68
N PHE A 371 21.66 -20.61 16.76
CA PHE A 371 22.00 -19.70 15.67
C PHE A 371 23.10 -18.70 16.07
N GLU A 372 23.91 -18.26 15.10
CA GLU A 372 24.95 -17.23 15.33
C GLU A 372 24.33 -15.88 15.73
N ASP A 373 23.27 -15.47 15.02
CA ASP A 373 22.50 -14.26 15.30
C ASP A 373 21.00 -14.57 15.15
N PRO A 374 20.27 -14.80 16.27
CA PRO A 374 18.85 -15.18 16.21
C PRO A 374 17.97 -14.12 15.56
N TRP A 375 18.30 -12.84 15.72
CA TRP A 375 17.48 -11.75 15.21
C TRP A 375 17.67 -11.59 13.70
N ARG A 376 18.90 -11.71 13.21
CA ARG A 376 19.17 -11.82 11.78
C ARG A 376 18.54 -13.07 11.17
N THR A 377 18.63 -14.22 11.84
CA THR A 377 17.97 -15.47 11.40
C THR A 377 16.45 -15.28 11.26
N ARG A 378 15.80 -14.59 12.21
CA ARG A 378 14.37 -14.25 12.10
C ARG A 378 14.10 -13.35 10.89
N ASP A 379 14.89 -12.31 10.70
CA ASP A 379 14.71 -11.39 9.57
C ASP A 379 14.93 -12.12 8.22
N ASP A 380 15.85 -13.09 8.19
CA ASP A 380 16.14 -13.91 7.01
C ASP A 380 15.13 -15.04 6.77
N TYR A 381 14.35 -15.45 7.78
CA TYR A 381 13.40 -16.58 7.72
C TYR A 381 12.29 -16.43 6.68
N ILE A 382 12.06 -15.22 6.17
CA ILE A 382 11.16 -14.99 5.03
C ILE A 382 11.55 -15.84 3.81
N SER A 383 12.83 -16.19 3.61
CA SER A 383 13.23 -17.09 2.51
C SER A 383 12.60 -18.48 2.64
N VAL A 384 12.43 -18.99 3.87
CA VAL A 384 11.77 -20.27 4.16
C VAL A 384 10.25 -20.15 4.04
N ILE A 385 9.68 -19.01 4.44
CA ILE A 385 8.24 -18.75 4.29
C ILE A 385 7.84 -18.75 2.81
N LEU A 386 8.68 -18.16 1.95
CA LEU A 386 8.43 -18.06 0.50
C LEU A 386 8.67 -19.38 -0.25
N ASP A 387 9.63 -20.18 0.21
CA ASP A 387 9.94 -21.50 -0.34
C ASP A 387 10.26 -22.51 0.78
N ARG A 388 9.34 -23.43 1.04
CA ARG A 388 9.50 -24.51 2.03
C ARG A 388 10.11 -25.79 1.43
N SER A 389 10.75 -25.73 0.26
CA SER A 389 11.48 -26.87 -0.29
C SER A 389 12.54 -27.38 0.69
N PRO A 390 12.74 -28.71 0.80
CA PRO A 390 13.77 -29.27 1.68
C PRO A 390 15.15 -28.66 1.46
N GLU A 391 15.51 -28.42 0.20
CA GLU A 391 16.80 -27.84 -0.19
C GLU A 391 16.98 -26.41 0.33
N ASN A 392 15.96 -25.55 0.22
CA ASN A 392 16.02 -24.18 0.74
C ASN A 392 16.08 -24.15 2.27
N ILE A 393 15.35 -25.06 2.94
CA ILE A 393 15.40 -25.20 4.40
C ILE A 393 16.81 -25.62 4.85
N GLU A 394 17.41 -26.62 4.21
CA GLU A 394 18.77 -27.07 4.52
C GLU A 394 19.80 -25.96 4.30
N GLN A 395 19.68 -25.22 3.19
CA GLN A 395 20.54 -24.07 2.91
C GLN A 395 20.41 -22.98 3.98
N PHE A 396 19.17 -22.63 4.35
CA PHE A 396 18.90 -21.64 5.40
C PHE A 396 19.52 -22.07 6.74
N LEU A 397 19.31 -23.32 7.16
CA LEU A 397 19.89 -23.85 8.38
C LEU A 397 21.42 -23.87 8.33
N ALA A 398 22.03 -24.26 7.21
CA ALA A 398 23.48 -24.26 7.04
C ALA A 398 24.09 -22.85 7.15
N GLN A 399 23.38 -21.84 6.67
CA GLN A 399 23.80 -20.43 6.72
C GLN A 399 23.70 -19.83 8.13
N HIS A 400 22.67 -20.19 8.88
CA HIS A 400 22.32 -19.52 10.14
C HIS A 400 22.70 -20.29 11.41
N ARG A 401 22.89 -21.61 11.32
CA ARG A 401 23.28 -22.44 12.47
C ARG A 401 24.58 -21.96 13.06
N ARG A 402 24.72 -22.14 14.37
CA ARG A 402 26.00 -21.97 15.04
C ARG A 402 27.01 -22.99 14.49
N ARG A 403 28.20 -22.54 14.10
CA ARG A 403 29.32 -23.44 13.77
C ARG A 403 29.84 -24.08 15.07
N GLU A 404 29.97 -25.41 15.07
CA GLU A 404 30.59 -26.16 16.17
C GLU A 404 32.08 -25.87 16.29
#